data_AF-A0A6A4WUM5-F1
#
_entry.id   AF-A0A6A4WUM5-F1
#
_cell.length_a   1.000
_cell.length_b   1.000
_cell.length_c   1.000
_cell.angle_alpha   90.00
_cell.angle_beta   90.00
_cell.angle_gamma   90.00
#
_symmetry.space_group_name_H-M   'P 1'
#
loop_
_entity.id
_entity.type
_entity.pdbx_description
1 polymer ?
#
loop_
_entity_poly.entity_id
_entity_poly.type
_entity_poly.pdbx_seq_one_letter_code
_entity_poly.pdbx_strand_id
1 'polypeptide(L)'
;MNRLQAMPAGSSLDDIIDPYVNVYVTGHPADENKLKTAVVKNNGFNPVWDELLTIPVRMPDFCLLDLVVRDHSTTGSNYILGHYCIHFDDLMPGYRYVPLEDMEGNSLSPASLFVHVEFSHQ
;
A
#
# COMPACT_ATOMS: atom_id res chain seq x y z
N MET A 1 -24.51 -8.06 3.54
CA MET A 1 -23.86 -7.49 2.34
C MET A 1 -23.67 -6.01 2.61
N ASN A 2 -22.54 -5.63 3.20
CA ASN A 2 -22.22 -4.23 3.47
C ASN A 2 -21.24 -3.77 2.39
N ARG A 3 -21.70 -2.86 1.52
CA ARG A 3 -20.85 -2.19 0.52
C ARG A 3 -20.06 -1.11 1.26
N LEU A 4 -18.76 -1.02 0.98
CA LEU A 4 -17.96 0.16 1.30
C LEU A 4 -18.63 1.39 0.65
N GLN A 5 -18.89 2.41 1.46
CA GLN A 5 -19.55 3.64 1.07
C GLN A 5 -18.52 4.69 0.68
N ALA A 6 -18.90 5.53 -0.30
CA ALA A 6 -18.15 6.59 -0.99
C ALA A 6 -17.15 6.12 -2.07
N MET A 7 -17.65 5.90 -3.29
CA MET A 7 -16.83 5.93 -4.51
C MET A 7 -16.43 7.40 -4.81
N PRO A 8 -15.15 7.70 -5.10
CA PRO A 8 -14.73 9.02 -5.55
C PRO A 8 -15.45 9.43 -6.84
N ALA A 9 -15.68 10.72 -7.02
CA ALA A 9 -16.27 11.26 -8.25
C ALA A 9 -15.34 10.98 -9.45
N GLY A 10 -15.62 9.92 -10.21
CA GLY A 10 -14.88 9.57 -11.42
C GLY A 10 -14.98 8.11 -11.85
N SER A 11 -15.26 7.18 -10.92
CA SER A 11 -15.47 5.76 -11.25
C SER A 11 -16.92 5.51 -11.67
N SER A 12 -17.12 4.89 -12.84
CA SER A 12 -18.45 4.41 -13.21
C SER A 12 -18.93 3.35 -12.21
N LEU A 13 -20.23 3.20 -11.97
CA LEU A 13 -20.77 2.24 -10.98
C LEU A 13 -20.38 0.77 -11.27
N ASP A 14 -19.89 0.49 -12.48
CA ASP A 14 -19.42 -0.81 -12.96
C ASP A 14 -17.88 -0.94 -12.97
N ASP A 15 -17.15 0.08 -12.52
CA ASP A 15 -15.69 0.07 -12.50
C ASP A 15 -15.21 -0.78 -11.31
N ILE A 16 -14.63 -1.94 -11.61
CA ILE A 16 -14.09 -2.84 -10.60
C ILE A 16 -12.65 -2.41 -10.35
N ILE A 17 -12.32 -2.21 -9.07
CA ILE A 17 -11.01 -1.77 -8.65
C ILE A 17 -9.91 -2.69 -9.23
N ASP A 18 -8.88 -2.06 -9.78
CA ASP A 18 -7.65 -2.63 -10.31
C ASP A 18 -6.49 -2.32 -9.35
N PRO A 19 -6.38 -2.99 -8.18
CA PRO A 19 -5.50 -2.48 -7.12
C PRO A 19 -4.02 -2.79 -7.38
N TYR A 20 -3.18 -1.85 -6.95
CA TYR A 20 -1.74 -2.03 -6.81
C TYR A 20 -1.22 -1.31 -5.56
N VAL A 21 -0.07 -1.72 -5.05
CA VAL A 21 0.55 -1.12 -3.87
C VAL A 21 1.77 -0.32 -4.31
N ASN A 22 1.80 0.96 -3.98
CA ASN A 22 3.03 1.74 -3.97
C ASN A 22 3.73 1.56 -2.63
N VAL A 23 5.05 1.42 -2.68
CA VAL A 23 5.88 1.38 -1.49
C VAL A 23 6.82 2.57 -1.54
N TYR A 24 6.72 3.46 -0.54
CA TYR A 24 7.57 4.63 -0.41
C TYR A 24 8.47 4.47 0.80
N VAL A 25 9.75 4.77 0.61
CA VAL A 25 10.66 5.08 1.72
C VAL A 25 10.94 6.57 1.70
N THR A 26 10.75 7.20 2.85
CA THR A 26 10.91 8.65 3.03
C THR A 26 11.68 8.94 4.30
N GLY A 27 12.25 10.14 4.42
CA GLY A 27 12.99 10.57 5.61
C GLY A 27 14.42 10.99 5.28
N HIS A 28 15.38 10.07 5.26
CA HIS A 28 16.75 10.40 4.88
C HIS A 28 16.92 10.41 3.34
N PRO A 29 17.45 11.50 2.72
CA PRO A 29 17.53 11.64 1.27
C PRO A 29 18.31 10.53 0.54
N ALA A 30 19.26 9.88 1.21
CA ALA A 30 20.03 8.78 0.61
C ALA A 30 19.24 7.47 0.48
N ASP A 31 18.12 7.35 1.19
CA ASP A 31 17.29 6.14 1.28
C ASP A 31 15.89 6.35 0.68
N GLU A 32 15.58 7.57 0.21
CA GLU A 32 14.32 7.85 -0.48
C GLU A 32 14.14 6.91 -1.68
N ASN A 33 13.02 6.19 -1.69
CA ASN A 33 12.74 5.19 -2.71
C ASN A 33 11.25 5.08 -3.00
N LYS A 34 10.92 4.69 -4.23
CA LYS A 34 9.55 4.47 -4.68
C LYS A 34 9.48 3.23 -5.54
N LEU A 35 8.84 2.20 -5.01
CA LEU A 35 8.52 0.97 -5.72
C LEU A 35 7.01 0.84 -5.92
N LYS A 36 6.61 -0.12 -6.73
CA LYS A 36 5.22 -0.52 -6.87
C LYS A 36 5.13 -1.99 -7.24
N THR A 37 4.05 -2.63 -6.84
CA THR A 37 3.67 -3.95 -7.35
C THR A 37 3.09 -3.84 -8.76
N ALA A 38 2.89 -4.99 -9.39
CA ALA A 38 1.99 -5.12 -10.52
C ALA A 38 0.54 -4.72 -10.16
N VAL A 39 -0.24 -4.38 -11.19
CA VAL A 39 -1.69 -4.13 -11.08
C VAL A 39 -2.42 -5.46 -11.15
N VAL A 40 -3.27 -5.73 -10.15
CA VAL A 40 -4.21 -6.86 -10.19
C VAL A 40 -5.50 -6.34 -10.82
N LYS A 41 -5.99 -7.00 -11.88
CA LYS A 41 -7.19 -6.53 -12.60
C LYS A 41 -8.48 -7.04 -11.97
N ASN A 42 -9.48 -6.18 -11.88
CA ASN A 42 -10.87 -6.41 -11.50
C ASN A 42 -11.01 -7.20 -10.20
N ASN A 43 -10.18 -6.90 -9.20
CA ASN A 43 -10.18 -7.63 -7.92
C ASN A 43 -9.85 -6.73 -6.73
N GLY A 44 -10.81 -5.90 -6.34
CA GLY A 44 -10.72 -5.08 -5.12
C GLY A 44 -11.05 -5.81 -3.81
N PHE A 45 -11.51 -7.06 -3.85
CA PHE A 45 -11.97 -7.76 -2.64
C PHE A 45 -10.86 -8.57 -1.96
N ASN A 46 -10.06 -9.30 -2.74
CA ASN A 46 -8.91 -10.05 -2.24
C ASN A 46 -7.82 -10.12 -3.32
N PRO A 47 -7.19 -8.98 -3.65
CA PRO A 47 -6.06 -8.97 -4.58
C PRO A 47 -4.88 -9.74 -3.99
N VAL A 48 -4.20 -10.50 -4.85
CA VAL A 48 -2.97 -11.22 -4.51
C VAL A 48 -1.89 -10.77 -5.47
N TRP A 49 -0.87 -10.10 -4.93
CA TRP A 49 0.29 -9.65 -5.71
C TRP A 49 1.40 -10.68 -5.76
N ASP A 50 1.65 -11.38 -4.65
CA ASP A 50 2.72 -12.39 -4.51
C ASP A 50 4.06 -11.92 -5.08
N GLU A 51 4.43 -10.67 -4.76
CA GLU A 51 5.57 -9.97 -5.31
C GLU A 51 6.56 -9.61 -4.20
N LEU A 52 7.84 -9.92 -4.39
CA LEU A 52 8.92 -9.54 -3.49
C LEU A 52 9.51 -8.20 -3.93
N LEU A 53 9.42 -7.20 -3.06
CA LEU A 53 10.07 -5.90 -3.25
C LEU A 53 11.26 -5.78 -2.29
N THR A 54 12.44 -5.48 -2.82
CA THR A 54 13.66 -5.28 -2.03
C THR A 54 14.02 -3.80 -2.00
N ILE A 55 14.25 -3.27 -0.80
CA ILE A 55 14.53 -1.85 -0.60
C ILE A 55 15.86 -1.71 0.13
N PRO A 56 16.90 -1.14 -0.50
CA PRO A 56 18.13 -0.82 0.20
C PRO A 56 17.91 0.39 1.11
N VAL A 57 18.28 0.27 2.39
CA VAL A 57 18.15 1.34 3.39
C VAL A 57 19.46 1.41 4.19
N ARG A 58 20.06 2.60 4.25
CA ARG A 58 21.34 2.87 4.93
C ARG A 58 21.13 3.42 6.34
N MET A 59 20.14 4.27 6.52
CA MET A 59 19.83 4.98 7.76
C MET A 59 18.38 4.69 8.20
N PRO A 60 18.05 3.43 8.56
CA PRO A 60 16.68 3.01 8.87
C PRO A 60 16.05 3.85 10.01
N ASP A 61 16.83 4.24 11.01
CA ASP A 61 16.41 5.08 12.15
C ASP A 61 15.83 6.45 11.76
N PHE A 62 15.98 6.87 10.51
CA PHE A 62 15.49 8.13 9.97
C PHE A 62 14.48 7.93 8.84
N CYS A 63 13.98 6.70 8.66
CA CYS A 63 13.15 6.34 7.53
C CYS A 63 11.75 5.89 7.95
N LEU A 64 10.77 6.26 7.14
CA LEU A 64 9.39 5.77 7.19
C LEU A 64 9.14 4.90 5.96
N LEU A 65 8.38 3.83 6.16
CA LEU A 65 7.79 2.99 5.11
C LEU A 65 6.32 3.35 4.97
N ASP A 66 5.89 3.80 3.81
CA ASP A 66 4.48 4.06 3.49
C ASP A 66 4.00 3.12 2.39
N LEU A 67 3.00 2.30 2.72
CA LEU A 67 2.33 1.35 1.84
C LEU A 67 1.02 1.96 1.38
N VAL A 68 0.95 2.39 0.12
CA VAL A 68 -0.23 3.09 -0.42
C VAL A 68 -0.93 2.21 -1.45
N VAL A 69 -2.14 1.77 -1.14
CA VAL A 69 -2.98 1.01 -2.08
C VAL A 69 -3.70 1.98 -3.00
N ARG A 70 -3.64 1.73 -4.31
CA ARG A 70 -4.25 2.58 -5.33
C ARG A 70 -5.07 1.76 -6.30
N ASP A 71 -6.10 2.40 -6.84
CA ASP A 71 -6.86 1.91 -7.98
C ASP A 71 -6.20 2.38 -9.27
N HIS A 72 -5.87 1.46 -10.18
CA HIS A 72 -5.33 1.82 -11.48
C HIS A 72 -6.47 2.16 -12.45
N SER A 73 -6.48 3.39 -12.97
CA SER A 73 -7.40 3.77 -14.04
C SER A 73 -6.63 4.00 -15.34
N THR A 74 -7.08 3.38 -16.44
CA THR A 74 -6.52 3.64 -17.77
C THR A 74 -6.97 4.97 -18.38
N THR A 75 -8.06 5.54 -17.86
CA THR A 75 -8.73 6.73 -18.42
C THR A 75 -8.79 7.91 -17.46
N GLY A 76 -8.32 7.74 -16.23
CA GLY A 76 -8.40 8.74 -15.16
C GLY A 76 -7.18 8.76 -14.26
N SER A 77 -7.32 9.41 -13.10
CA SER A 77 -6.27 9.47 -12.08
C SER A 77 -6.28 8.19 -11.23
N ASN A 78 -5.10 7.68 -10.88
CA ASN A 78 -5.01 6.55 -9.95
C ASN A 78 -5.35 7.00 -8.53
N TYR A 79 -6.53 6.62 -8.04
CA TYR A 79 -7.06 7.02 -6.73
C TYR A 79 -6.37 6.26 -5.61
N ILE A 80 -6.18 6.92 -4.47
CA ILE A 80 -5.71 6.25 -3.24
C ILE A 80 -6.91 5.60 -2.58
N LEU A 81 -6.80 4.30 -2.31
CA LEU A 81 -7.83 3.50 -1.65
C LEU A 81 -7.61 3.42 -0.14
N GLY A 82 -6.36 3.52 0.28
CA GLY A 82 -5.94 3.52 1.67
C GLY A 82 -4.42 3.41 1.77
N HIS A 83 -3.88 3.69 2.95
CA HIS A 83 -2.45 3.58 3.18
C HIS A 83 -2.11 3.11 4.59
N TYR A 84 -0.84 2.81 4.82
CA TYR A 84 -0.27 2.54 6.12
C TYR A 84 1.17 3.01 6.17
N CYS A 85 1.49 3.85 7.16
CA CYS A 85 2.81 4.41 7.36
C CYS A 85 3.40 3.92 8.70
N ILE A 86 4.66 3.48 8.69
CA ILE A 86 5.36 2.97 9.87
C ILE A 86 6.83 3.37 9.84
N HIS A 87 7.42 3.61 11.01
CA HIS A 87 8.86 3.80 11.14
C HIS A 87 9.62 2.48 10.96
N PHE A 88 10.81 2.52 10.37
CA PHE A 88 11.58 1.29 10.15
C PHE A 88 11.93 0.57 11.46
N ASP A 89 12.17 1.29 12.56
CA ASP A 89 12.43 0.69 13.88
C ASP A 89 11.23 -0.08 14.45
N ASP A 90 10.02 0.24 14.00
CA ASP A 90 8.79 -0.40 14.45
C ASP A 90 8.39 -1.59 13.55
N LEU A 91 9.11 -1.84 12.45
CA LEU A 91 8.84 -2.98 11.58
C LEU A 91 9.16 -4.29 12.29
N MET A 92 8.18 -5.18 12.31
CA MET A 92 8.34 -6.54 12.84
C MET A 92 8.49 -7.55 11.69
N PRO A 93 9.48 -8.46 11.75
CA PRO A 93 9.66 -9.46 10.72
C PRO A 93 8.54 -10.51 10.74
N GLY A 94 8.43 -11.29 9.67
CA GLY A 94 7.47 -12.38 9.49
C GLY A 94 6.18 -11.95 8.81
N TYR A 95 5.17 -12.82 8.85
CA TYR A 95 3.84 -12.56 8.29
C TYR A 95 3.02 -11.62 9.17
N ARG A 96 2.47 -10.56 8.58
CA ARG A 96 1.70 -9.52 9.28
C ARG A 96 0.48 -9.10 8.47
N TYR A 97 -0.59 -8.77 9.19
CA TYR A 97 -1.68 -7.95 8.64
C TYR A 97 -1.40 -6.50 8.99
N VAL A 98 -1.47 -5.65 7.98
CA VAL A 98 -1.28 -4.21 8.08
C VAL A 98 -2.64 -3.54 7.84
N PRO A 99 -3.25 -2.90 8.85
CA PRO A 99 -4.54 -2.22 8.67
C PRO A 99 -4.36 -1.00 7.78
N LEU A 100 -5.33 -0.74 6.89
CA LEU A 100 -5.32 0.45 6.05
C LEU A 100 -6.12 1.59 6.71
N GLU A 101 -5.68 2.81 6.46
CA GLU A 101 -6.29 4.06 6.87
C GLU A 101 -6.57 4.94 5.65
N ASP A 102 -7.55 5.83 5.76
CA ASP A 102 -7.74 6.89 4.78
C ASP A 102 -6.71 8.02 4.96
N MET A 103 -6.74 9.03 4.09
CA MET A 103 -5.80 10.15 4.14
C MET A 103 -5.99 11.07 5.37
N GLU A 104 -7.07 10.90 6.12
CA GLU A 104 -7.34 11.62 7.37
C GLU A 104 -6.89 10.79 8.60
N GLY A 105 -6.38 9.57 8.41
CA GLY A 105 -5.97 8.65 9.46
C GLY A 105 -7.13 7.85 10.07
N ASN A 106 -8.31 7.85 9.45
CA ASN A 106 -9.41 7.02 9.92
C ASN A 106 -9.21 5.58 9.44
N SER A 107 -9.45 4.62 10.34
CA SER A 107 -9.37 3.20 10.01
C SER A 107 -10.37 2.81 8.92
N LEU A 108 -9.89 2.10 7.89
CA LEU A 108 -10.69 1.50 6.83
C LEU A 108 -11.12 0.06 7.13
N SER A 109 -11.18 -0.33 8.39
CA SER A 109 -11.53 -1.69 8.81
C SER A 109 -12.77 -2.21 8.08
N PRO A 110 -12.72 -3.42 7.49
CA PRO A 110 -11.70 -4.46 7.70
C PRO A 110 -10.54 -4.44 6.69
N ALA A 111 -10.34 -3.37 5.90
CA ALA A 111 -9.31 -3.33 4.87
C ALA A 111 -7.89 -3.46 5.45
N SER A 112 -7.10 -4.39 4.90
CA SER A 112 -5.73 -4.65 5.32
C SER A 112 -4.88 -5.24 4.19
N LEU A 113 -3.56 -5.09 4.29
CA LEU A 113 -2.59 -5.83 3.49
C LEU A 113 -2.04 -7.01 4.29
N PHE A 114 -1.88 -8.16 3.64
CA PHE A 114 -1.13 -9.27 4.20
C PHE A 114 0.28 -9.28 3.61
N VAL A 115 1.30 -9.13 4.45
CA VAL A 115 2.69 -8.95 4.04
C VAL A 115 3.62 -9.90 4.77
N HIS A 116 4.77 -10.18 4.16
CA HIS A 116 5.90 -10.83 4.82
C HIS A 116 7.08 -9.86 4.86
N VAL A 117 7.64 -9.62 6.04
CA VAL A 117 8.77 -8.70 6.23
C VAL A 117 10.02 -9.49 6.59
N GLU A 118 11.09 -9.28 5.84
CA GLU A 118 12.41 -9.85 6.11
C GLU A 118 13.47 -8.75 6.12
N PHE A 119 14.43 -8.88 7.03
CA PHE A 119 15.60 -8.03 7.07
C PHE A 119 16.82 -8.83 6.65
N SER A 120 17.50 -8.37 5.60
CA SER A 120 18.77 -8.93 5.16
C SER A 120 19.87 -7.89 5.31
N HIS A 121 20.99 -8.28 5.92
CA HIS A 121 22.20 -7.47 5.89
C HIS A 121 22.98 -7.83 4.61
N GLN A 122 23.37 -6.83 3.84
CA GLN A 122 24.34 -7.02 2.75
C GLN A 122 25.77 -6.89 3.27
#